data_AF-A0A6C0LBW5-F1
#
_entry.id   AF-A0A6C0LBW5-F1
#
_cell.length_a   1.000
_cell.length_b   1.000
_cell.length_c   1.000
_cell.angle_alpha   90.00
_cell.angle_beta   90.00
_cell.angle_gamma   90.00
#
_symmetry.space_group_name_H-M   'P 1'
#
loop_
_entity.id
_entity.type
_entity.pdbx_description
1 polymer ?
#
loop_
_entity_poly.entity_id
_entity_poly.type
_entity_poly.pdbx_seq_one_letter_code
_entity_poly.pdbx_strand_id
1 'polypeptide(L)'
;MKDIIQIPEDILYLVHITKDGYKDENGNLIWTELQASGTDQYPGVYFTLITKDNRLTEKLFYGKNILIFSRNLLKQFDYHINVSDNNGFITENNTYFPWNLEQAVKKIKENASLPENEDEVNYHRMNEAVFHDPVPMEYLCMDILNKGGNQVLPDYPIENDVKPNMSLLPFYCFAQPEENNRLTSSPEFFKKIAEFCGVDQTLSKDEIIEKIRKKMPFLQSHRDKQNIQMLKNIYKHYVYSHRKFKAGSKKITKKNKRRIQYKKKTYRRRNPNYRFKKRAM
;
A
#
# COMPACT_ATOMS: atom_id res chain seq x y z
N MET A 1 8.20 26.68 -1.03
CA MET A 1 8.84 25.66 -1.89
C MET A 1 7.75 24.70 -2.33
N LYS A 2 7.49 24.57 -3.64
CA LYS A 2 6.65 23.48 -4.12
C LYS A 2 7.46 22.21 -3.90
N ASP A 3 7.04 21.36 -2.97
CA ASP A 3 7.67 20.05 -2.77
C ASP A 3 7.60 19.33 -4.13
N ILE A 4 8.74 19.06 -4.76
CA ILE A 4 8.79 18.24 -5.97
C ILE A 4 8.99 16.81 -5.50
N ILE A 5 8.03 15.93 -5.79
CA ILE A 5 8.15 14.52 -5.47
C ILE A 5 9.13 13.90 -6.46
N GLN A 6 10.26 13.41 -5.94
CA GLN A 6 11.19 12.59 -6.71
C GLN A 6 10.70 11.15 -6.67
N ILE A 7 10.43 10.57 -7.83
CA ILE A 7 10.05 9.16 -7.94
C ILE A 7 11.31 8.30 -7.74
N PRO A 8 11.33 7.35 -6.78
CA PRO A 8 12.43 6.40 -6.65
C PRO A 8 12.65 5.58 -7.92
N GLU A 9 13.91 5.37 -8.31
CA GLU A 9 14.30 4.60 -9.49
C GLU A 9 13.85 3.13 -9.48
N ASP A 10 13.49 2.61 -8.30
CA ASP A 10 13.02 1.24 -8.12
C ASP A 10 11.54 1.08 -8.47
N ILE A 11 10.79 2.17 -8.64
CA ILE A 11 9.40 2.13 -9.10
C ILE A 11 9.38 1.94 -10.61
N LEU A 12 8.68 0.90 -11.05
CA LEU A 12 8.52 0.61 -12.47
C LEU A 12 7.28 1.35 -13.01
N TYR A 13 6.11 1.12 -12.43
CA TYR A 13 4.84 1.69 -12.89
C TYR A 13 3.71 1.36 -11.90
N LEU A 14 2.50 1.83 -12.22
CA LEU A 14 1.26 1.53 -11.50
C LEU A 14 0.42 0.53 -12.30
N VAL A 15 -0.27 -0.39 -11.63
CA VAL A 15 -1.16 -1.36 -12.25
C VAL A 15 -2.57 -1.18 -11.73
N HIS A 16 -3.54 -1.06 -12.64
CA HIS A 16 -4.96 -1.21 -12.34
C HIS A 16 -5.48 -2.47 -13.03
N ILE A 17 -6.31 -3.26 -12.33
CA ILE A 17 -6.83 -4.51 -12.88
C ILE A 17 -8.33 -4.38 -13.04
N THR A 18 -8.82 -4.69 -14.23
CA THR A 18 -10.24 -4.63 -14.55
C THR A 18 -10.73 -5.90 -15.25
N LYS A 19 -11.99 -6.24 -15.00
CA LYS A 19 -12.74 -7.26 -15.76
C LYS A 19 -13.63 -6.62 -16.84
N ASP A 20 -13.79 -5.31 -16.80
CA ASP A 20 -14.74 -4.58 -17.61
C ASP A 20 -14.17 -4.23 -18.99
N GLY A 21 -15.07 -3.99 -19.94
CA GLY A 21 -14.71 -3.47 -21.26
C GLY A 21 -14.36 -1.99 -21.14
N TYR A 22 -13.10 -1.65 -21.41
CA TYR A 22 -12.58 -0.27 -21.45
C TYR A 22 -12.16 0.16 -22.86
N LYS A 23 -12.29 -0.76 -23.84
CA LYS A 23 -12.08 -0.54 -25.27
C LYS A 23 -13.32 -0.96 -26.06
N ASP A 24 -13.54 -0.33 -27.21
CA ASP A 24 -14.50 -0.76 -28.21
C ASP A 24 -13.97 -1.96 -29.03
N GLU A 25 -14.77 -2.45 -29.98
CA GLU A 25 -14.42 -3.57 -30.87
C GLU A 25 -13.22 -3.28 -31.79
N ASN A 26 -12.92 -2.00 -32.03
CA ASN A 26 -11.79 -1.55 -32.84
C ASN A 26 -10.53 -1.30 -32.00
N GLY A 27 -10.60 -1.51 -30.68
CA GLY A 27 -9.50 -1.30 -29.75
C GLY A 27 -9.33 0.13 -29.26
N ASN A 28 -10.24 1.05 -29.59
CA ASN A 28 -10.19 2.43 -29.09
C ASN A 28 -10.66 2.48 -27.64
N LEU A 29 -10.02 3.33 -26.83
CA LEU A 29 -10.44 3.56 -25.44
C LEU A 29 -11.82 4.20 -25.40
N ILE A 30 -12.76 3.56 -24.70
CA ILE A 30 -14.08 4.13 -24.41
C ILE A 30 -14.12 4.84 -23.06
N TRP A 31 -13.21 4.50 -22.16
CA TRP A 31 -13.05 5.20 -20.89
C TRP A 31 -12.17 6.42 -21.09
N THR A 32 -12.63 7.55 -20.57
CA THR A 32 -11.84 8.79 -20.49
C THR A 32 -11.02 8.84 -19.20
N GLU A 33 -11.52 8.22 -18.13
CA GLU A 33 -10.90 8.17 -16.81
C GLU A 33 -11.35 6.94 -16.02
N LEU A 34 -10.52 6.50 -15.08
CA LEU A 34 -10.91 5.57 -14.03
C LEU A 34 -11.65 6.33 -12.94
N GLN A 35 -12.82 5.82 -12.53
CA GLN A 35 -13.64 6.42 -11.49
C GLN A 35 -13.25 5.91 -10.11
N ALA A 36 -13.44 6.75 -9.10
CA ALA A 36 -13.25 6.35 -7.70
C ALA A 36 -14.25 5.26 -7.30
N SER A 37 -13.79 4.33 -6.46
CA SER A 37 -14.60 3.26 -5.89
C SER A 37 -15.73 3.78 -5.00
N GLY A 38 -16.69 2.89 -4.72
CA GLY A 38 -17.81 3.13 -3.81
C GLY A 38 -17.43 3.23 -2.33
N THR A 39 -18.44 3.10 -1.45
CA THR A 39 -18.34 3.42 -0.01
C THR A 39 -17.92 2.25 0.88
N ASP A 40 -17.77 1.05 0.34
CA ASP A 40 -17.34 -0.16 1.04
C ASP A 40 -15.82 -0.18 1.33
N GLN A 41 -15.06 0.62 0.61
CA GLN A 41 -13.63 0.85 0.81
C GLN A 41 -13.32 2.35 0.97
N TYR A 42 -12.05 2.72 1.09
CA TYR A 42 -11.66 4.12 0.98
C TYR A 42 -12.03 4.65 -0.41
N PRO A 43 -12.66 5.84 -0.54
CA PRO A 43 -13.04 6.36 -1.84
C PRO A 43 -11.80 6.76 -2.65
N GLY A 44 -11.59 6.10 -3.79
CA GLY A 44 -10.49 6.44 -4.69
C GLY A 44 -10.30 5.46 -5.84
N VAL A 45 -9.35 5.77 -6.72
CA VAL A 45 -8.89 4.88 -7.78
C VAL A 45 -7.72 4.06 -7.25
N TYR A 46 -7.86 2.74 -7.29
CA TYR A 46 -6.89 1.81 -6.73
C TYR A 46 -5.92 1.33 -7.79
N PHE A 47 -4.64 1.35 -7.42
CA PHE A 47 -3.56 0.76 -8.18
C PHE A 47 -2.70 -0.11 -7.27
N THR A 48 -2.04 -1.08 -7.86
CA THR A 48 -0.88 -1.73 -7.25
C THR A 48 0.39 -1.02 -7.73
N LEU A 49 1.27 -0.62 -6.81
CA LEU A 49 2.58 -0.08 -7.14
C LEU A 49 3.54 -1.23 -7.46
N ILE A 50 4.08 -1.23 -8.67
CA ILE A 50 5.05 -2.23 -9.12
C ILE A 50 6.46 -1.63 -9.07
N THR A 51 7.35 -2.37 -8.42
CA THR A 51 8.75 -2.04 -8.20
C THR A 51 9.63 -3.19 -8.70
N LYS A 52 10.93 -2.93 -8.86
CA LYS A 52 11.92 -3.97 -9.19
C LYS A 52 11.88 -5.14 -8.20
N ASP A 53 11.58 -4.87 -6.93
CA ASP A 53 11.66 -5.85 -5.85
C ASP A 53 10.39 -6.70 -5.70
N ASN A 54 9.21 -6.18 -6.05
CA ASN A 54 7.93 -6.90 -5.89
C ASN A 54 7.32 -7.40 -7.20
N ARG A 55 7.81 -6.99 -8.38
CA ARG A 55 7.19 -7.32 -9.68
C ARG A 55 6.73 -8.78 -9.79
N LEU A 56 7.57 -9.73 -9.39
CA LEU A 56 7.26 -11.16 -9.51
C LEU A 56 6.53 -11.77 -8.32
N THR A 57 6.53 -11.09 -7.17
CA THR A 57 6.00 -11.63 -5.90
C THR A 57 4.71 -10.97 -5.44
N GLU A 58 4.38 -9.81 -6.00
CA GLU A 58 3.18 -9.04 -5.69
C GLU A 58 1.93 -9.85 -6.07
N LYS A 59 0.98 -9.95 -5.16
CA LYS A 59 -0.29 -10.59 -5.44
C LYS A 59 -1.24 -9.56 -6.04
N LEU A 60 -1.37 -9.63 -7.35
CA LEU A 60 -2.28 -8.80 -8.11
C LEU A 60 -3.75 -9.14 -7.79
N PHE A 61 -4.62 -8.12 -7.79
CA PHE A 61 -6.07 -8.30 -7.68
C PHE A 61 -6.63 -9.13 -8.86
N TYR A 62 -7.80 -9.73 -8.65
CA TYR A 62 -8.43 -10.56 -9.69
C TYR A 62 -9.02 -9.70 -10.82
N GLY A 63 -8.75 -10.08 -12.07
CA GLY A 63 -9.39 -9.49 -13.24
C GLY A 63 -8.75 -9.93 -14.55
N LYS A 64 -9.36 -9.52 -15.66
CA LYS A 64 -9.03 -9.99 -17.01
C LYS A 64 -7.91 -9.19 -17.66
N ASN A 65 -7.90 -7.89 -17.45
CA ASN A 65 -6.99 -6.94 -18.08
C ASN A 65 -6.13 -6.29 -17.02
N ILE A 66 -4.82 -6.23 -17.25
CA ILE A 66 -3.87 -5.47 -16.47
C ILE A 66 -3.61 -4.19 -17.27
N LEU A 67 -4.03 -3.06 -16.71
CA LEU A 67 -3.80 -1.73 -17.23
C LEU A 67 -2.56 -1.15 -16.54
N ILE A 68 -1.54 -0.78 -17.31
CA ILE A 68 -0.26 -0.29 -16.79
C ILE A 68 -0.19 1.21 -17.04
N PHE A 69 -0.15 1.96 -15.94
CA PHE A 69 -0.16 3.41 -15.93
C PHE A 69 1.24 3.97 -15.66
N SER A 70 1.50 5.10 -16.29
CA SER A 70 2.71 5.90 -16.16
C SER A 70 3.04 6.19 -14.69
N ARG A 71 4.30 5.96 -14.29
CA ARG A 71 4.78 6.35 -12.96
C ARG A 71 4.72 7.86 -12.71
N ASN A 72 4.53 8.68 -13.75
CA ASN A 72 4.36 10.13 -13.61
C ASN A 72 3.14 10.53 -12.77
N LEU A 73 2.13 9.67 -12.64
CA LEU A 73 1.02 9.87 -11.70
C LEU A 73 1.50 10.13 -10.26
N LEU A 74 2.61 9.51 -9.84
CA LEU A 74 3.17 9.65 -8.49
C LEU A 74 3.82 11.02 -8.23
N LYS A 75 3.93 11.88 -9.25
CA LYS A 75 4.37 13.28 -9.07
C LYS A 75 3.25 14.17 -8.52
N GLN A 76 2.02 13.66 -8.46
CA GLN A 76 0.86 14.35 -7.87
C GLN A 76 0.83 14.18 -6.34
N PHE A 77 -0.05 14.93 -5.66
CA PHE A 77 -0.15 14.91 -4.19
C PHE A 77 -1.41 14.24 -3.66
N ASP A 78 -2.34 13.86 -4.54
CA ASP A 78 -3.70 13.45 -4.23
C ASP A 78 -3.86 11.95 -3.97
N TYR A 79 -2.83 11.30 -3.46
CA TYR A 79 -2.87 9.87 -3.17
C TYR A 79 -2.28 9.52 -1.80
N HIS A 80 -2.52 8.28 -1.38
CA HIS A 80 -1.73 7.60 -0.36
C HIS A 80 -1.39 6.18 -0.81
N ILE A 81 -0.47 5.53 -0.10
CA ILE A 81 -0.05 4.16 -0.37
C ILE A 81 -0.18 3.34 0.90
N ASN A 82 -0.93 2.25 0.83
CA ASN A 82 -0.91 1.16 1.79
C ASN A 82 0.06 0.08 1.29
N VAL A 83 1.08 -0.26 2.08
CA VAL A 83 2.09 -1.26 1.67
C VAL A 83 1.66 -2.71 1.89
N SER A 84 0.48 -2.90 2.47
CA SER A 84 -0.27 -4.15 2.63
C SER A 84 -1.75 -3.82 2.43
N ASP A 85 -2.54 -4.75 1.92
CA ASP A 85 -3.96 -4.52 1.62
C ASP A 85 -4.72 -4.21 2.90
N ASN A 86 -5.39 -3.05 2.89
CA ASN A 86 -6.27 -2.64 3.97
C ASN A 86 -7.47 -1.85 3.43
N ASN A 87 -7.98 -2.22 2.25
CA ASN A 87 -9.10 -1.54 1.59
C ASN A 87 -8.91 -0.02 1.47
N GLY A 88 -7.66 0.42 1.26
CA GLY A 88 -7.30 1.84 1.22
C GLY A 88 -7.42 2.60 2.55
N PHE A 89 -7.71 1.97 3.69
CA PHE A 89 -7.84 2.71 4.94
C PHE A 89 -6.48 3.15 5.51
N ILE A 90 -6.45 4.40 5.97
CA ILE A 90 -5.25 5.05 6.51
C ILE A 90 -4.98 4.55 7.94
N THR A 91 -3.77 4.06 8.19
CA THR A 91 -3.31 3.57 9.50
C THR A 91 -1.87 4.00 9.79
N GLU A 92 -1.46 4.03 11.06
CA GLU A 92 -0.14 4.56 11.44
C GLU A 92 1.07 3.77 10.91
N ASN A 93 0.91 2.47 10.63
CA ASN A 93 2.03 1.56 10.36
C ASN A 93 2.00 0.96 8.94
N ASN A 94 0.92 1.16 8.19
CA ASN A 94 0.75 0.64 6.84
C ASN A 94 0.73 1.74 5.77
N THR A 95 0.37 2.98 6.15
CA THR A 95 0.09 4.03 5.20
C THR A 95 1.25 5.01 5.04
N TYR A 96 1.50 5.37 3.78
CA TYR A 96 2.49 6.31 3.32
C TYR A 96 1.82 7.30 2.36
N PHE A 97 2.50 8.40 2.10
CA PHE A 97 2.03 9.58 1.40
C PHE A 97 3.09 10.02 0.39
N PRO A 98 2.77 10.98 -0.50
CA PRO A 98 3.71 11.41 -1.52
C PRO A 98 5.04 11.92 -0.94
N TRP A 99 5.01 12.58 0.23
CA TRP A 99 6.21 13.10 0.90
C TRP A 99 7.08 12.05 1.60
N ASN A 100 6.67 10.78 1.64
CA ASN A 100 7.51 9.69 2.16
C ASN A 100 7.47 8.44 1.26
N LEU A 101 7.30 8.64 -0.05
CA LEU A 101 7.27 7.60 -1.09
C LEU A 101 8.46 6.64 -1.03
N GLU A 102 9.68 7.13 -0.81
CA GLU A 102 10.89 6.30 -0.67
C GLU A 102 10.76 5.27 0.47
N GLN A 103 10.10 5.65 1.57
CA GLN A 103 9.88 4.76 2.70
C GLN A 103 8.84 3.68 2.37
N ALA A 104 7.81 4.02 1.59
CA ALA A 104 6.84 3.06 1.08
C ALA A 104 7.54 2.00 0.21
N VAL A 105 8.36 2.42 -0.75
CA VAL A 105 9.13 1.53 -1.64
C VAL A 105 10.04 0.59 -0.84
N LYS A 106 10.77 1.13 0.15
CA LYS A 106 11.59 0.32 1.04
C LYS A 106 10.77 -0.74 1.78
N LYS A 107 9.54 -0.39 2.21
CA LYS A 107 8.68 -1.30 2.94
C LYS A 107 8.08 -2.38 2.03
N ILE A 108 7.72 -2.03 0.80
CA ILE A 108 7.31 -2.98 -0.26
C ILE A 108 8.43 -4.00 -0.52
N LYS A 109 9.69 -3.56 -0.62
CA LYS A 109 10.86 -4.45 -0.73
C LYS A 109 10.98 -5.42 0.46
N GLU A 110 10.80 -4.92 1.69
CA GLU A 110 10.80 -5.77 2.89
C GLU A 110 9.69 -6.83 2.80
N ASN A 111 8.49 -6.45 2.37
CA ASN A 111 7.34 -7.35 2.27
C ASN A 111 7.50 -8.39 1.14
N ALA A 112 8.05 -8.01 -0.01
CA ALA A 112 8.35 -8.91 -1.12
C ALA A 112 9.33 -10.03 -0.71
N SER A 113 10.18 -9.78 0.29
CA SER A 113 11.15 -10.74 0.81
C SER A 113 10.58 -11.74 1.83
N LEU A 114 9.32 -11.61 2.25
CA LEU A 114 8.67 -12.53 3.19
C LEU A 114 8.48 -13.91 2.54
N PRO A 115 8.51 -15.03 3.28
CA PRO A 115 8.28 -16.37 2.71
C PRO A 115 6.80 -16.60 2.31
N GLU A 116 6.55 -17.39 1.27
CA GLU A 116 5.19 -17.65 0.70
C GLU A 116 4.26 -18.55 1.52
N ASN A 117 4.49 -18.67 2.82
CA ASN A 117 3.78 -19.66 3.62
C ASN A 117 2.89 -18.93 4.63
N GLU A 118 1.57 -19.11 4.50
CA GLU A 118 0.45 -18.62 5.34
C GLU A 118 -0.39 -17.51 4.70
N ASP A 119 -1.72 -17.60 4.86
CA ASP A 119 -2.70 -16.63 4.40
C ASP A 119 -2.47 -15.22 4.98
N GLU A 120 -1.83 -15.14 6.15
CA GLU A 120 -1.42 -13.88 6.78
C GLU A 120 -0.29 -13.16 6.01
N VAL A 121 0.57 -13.88 5.27
CA VAL A 121 1.62 -13.23 4.46
C VAL A 121 1.05 -12.65 3.16
N ASN A 122 -0.06 -13.21 2.68
CA ASN A 122 -0.60 -12.86 1.38
C ASN A 122 -1.03 -11.39 1.29
N TYR A 123 -1.67 -10.84 2.32
CA TYR A 123 -2.10 -9.43 2.28
C TYR A 123 -0.94 -8.44 2.43
N HIS A 124 0.20 -8.86 3.00
CA HIS A 124 1.42 -8.05 3.03
C HIS A 124 2.06 -7.84 1.66
N ARG A 125 1.72 -8.69 0.68
CA ARG A 125 2.16 -8.59 -0.71
C ARG A 125 1.05 -8.08 -1.64
N MET A 126 0.18 -7.23 -1.12
CA MET A 126 -0.94 -6.63 -1.86
C MET A 126 -0.97 -5.13 -1.54
N ASN A 127 0.00 -4.38 -2.05
CA ASN A 127 0.04 -2.94 -1.83
C ASN A 127 -1.02 -2.21 -2.68
N GLU A 128 -1.49 -1.08 -2.16
CA GLU A 128 -2.53 -0.26 -2.74
C GLU A 128 -2.06 1.20 -2.77
N ALA A 129 -1.90 1.77 -3.96
CA ALA A 129 -1.84 3.21 -4.16
C ALA A 129 -3.25 3.70 -4.49
N VAL A 130 -3.80 4.58 -3.66
CA VAL A 130 -5.18 5.07 -3.76
C VAL A 130 -5.15 6.55 -4.10
N PHE A 131 -5.58 6.88 -5.32
CA PHE A 131 -5.76 8.27 -5.78
C PHE A 131 -7.17 8.73 -5.42
N HIS A 132 -7.33 9.91 -4.83
CA HIS A 132 -8.62 10.35 -4.29
C HIS A 132 -9.54 11.04 -5.30
N ASP A 133 -9.08 11.21 -6.54
CA ASP A 133 -9.83 11.75 -7.66
C ASP A 133 -9.77 10.76 -8.86
N PRO A 134 -10.67 10.91 -9.84
CA PRO A 134 -10.60 10.12 -11.07
C PRO A 134 -9.23 10.24 -11.76
N VAL A 135 -8.76 9.14 -12.34
CA VAL A 135 -7.46 9.08 -13.02
C VAL A 135 -7.67 9.02 -14.52
N PRO A 136 -7.25 10.05 -15.29
CA PRO A 136 -7.41 10.07 -16.74
C PRO A 136 -6.73 8.89 -17.44
N MET A 137 -7.40 8.34 -18.46
CA MET A 137 -6.86 7.24 -19.26
C MET A 137 -5.69 7.66 -20.15
N GLU A 138 -5.41 8.96 -20.31
CA GLU A 138 -4.17 9.44 -20.95
C GLU A 138 -2.90 8.98 -20.22
N TYR A 139 -2.98 8.64 -18.92
CA TYR A 139 -1.86 8.05 -18.18
C TYR A 139 -1.67 6.55 -18.44
N LEU A 140 -2.61 5.89 -19.13
CA LEU A 140 -2.48 4.49 -19.54
C LEU A 140 -1.39 4.40 -20.62
N CYS A 141 -0.34 3.64 -20.35
CA CYS A 141 0.73 3.42 -21.32
C CYS A 141 0.53 2.13 -22.11
N MET A 142 -0.01 1.11 -21.47
CA MET A 142 -0.23 -0.20 -22.10
C MET A 142 -1.25 -1.02 -21.31
N ASP A 143 -1.83 -1.99 -22.01
CA ASP A 143 -2.70 -3.01 -21.44
C ASP A 143 -2.24 -4.39 -21.88
N ILE A 144 -2.39 -5.37 -20.98
CA ILE A 144 -2.07 -6.77 -21.26
C ILE A 144 -3.15 -7.68 -20.68
N LEU A 145 -3.35 -8.83 -21.32
CA LEU A 145 -4.21 -9.88 -20.80
C LEU A 145 -3.58 -10.53 -19.58
N ASN A 146 -4.37 -10.65 -18.50
CA ASN A 146 -3.96 -11.38 -17.31
C ASN A 146 -3.96 -12.89 -17.58
N LYS A 147 -2.78 -13.50 -17.63
CA LYS A 147 -2.59 -14.94 -17.87
C LYS A 147 -2.35 -15.74 -16.58
N GLY A 148 -2.66 -15.17 -15.41
CA GLY A 148 -2.59 -15.88 -14.13
C GLY A 148 -1.19 -15.87 -13.47
N GLY A 149 -0.38 -14.85 -13.74
CA GLY A 149 0.93 -14.68 -13.12
C GLY A 149 1.62 -13.39 -13.54
N ASN A 150 2.61 -12.97 -12.75
CA ASN A 150 3.28 -11.68 -12.94
C ASN A 150 4.41 -11.71 -13.98
N GLN A 151 4.69 -12.86 -14.61
CA GLN A 151 5.77 -12.97 -15.59
C GLN A 151 5.53 -12.11 -16.84
N VAL A 152 4.26 -11.76 -17.11
CA VAL A 152 3.86 -10.89 -18.23
C VAL A 152 4.11 -9.39 -17.96
N LEU A 153 4.39 -9.04 -16.70
CA LEU A 153 4.64 -7.65 -16.29
C LEU A 153 6.02 -7.17 -16.80
N PRO A 154 6.11 -5.99 -17.45
CA PRO A 154 7.38 -5.39 -17.84
C PRO A 154 8.36 -5.21 -16.69
N ASP A 155 9.66 -5.37 -16.94
CA ASP A 155 10.71 -5.25 -15.92
C ASP A 155 11.48 -3.91 -15.97
N TYR A 156 10.97 -2.97 -16.76
CA TYR A 156 11.52 -1.62 -16.92
C TYR A 156 10.52 -0.54 -16.51
N PRO A 157 10.99 0.66 -16.13
CA PRO A 157 10.11 1.77 -15.81
C PRO A 157 9.25 2.19 -17.00
N ILE A 158 7.97 2.45 -16.75
CA ILE A 158 7.03 2.92 -17.77
C ILE A 158 6.51 4.30 -17.40
N GLU A 159 6.73 5.23 -18.31
CA GLU A 159 6.36 6.63 -18.20
C GLU A 159 5.95 7.15 -19.58
N ASN A 160 5.13 8.20 -19.58
CA ASN A 160 4.68 8.92 -20.76
C ASN A 160 4.80 10.43 -20.54
N ASP A 161 4.58 11.25 -21.56
CA ASP A 161 4.78 12.70 -21.46
C ASP A 161 3.62 13.46 -20.80
N VAL A 162 2.63 12.76 -20.24
CA VAL A 162 1.50 13.38 -19.55
C VAL A 162 1.99 14.06 -18.27
N LYS A 163 1.64 15.34 -18.12
CA LYS A 163 2.06 16.17 -16.98
C LYS A 163 1.18 15.89 -15.77
N PRO A 164 1.77 15.73 -14.56
CA PRO A 164 1.00 15.51 -13.34
C PRO A 164 0.05 16.68 -13.07
N ASN A 165 -1.17 16.37 -12.61
CA ASN A 165 -2.11 17.39 -12.19
C ASN A 165 -1.78 17.88 -10.76
N MET A 166 -1.04 18.97 -10.69
CA MET A 166 -0.62 19.57 -9.42
C MET A 166 -1.70 20.41 -8.73
N SER A 167 -2.90 20.56 -9.31
CA SER A 167 -4.01 21.29 -8.68
C SER A 167 -4.86 20.41 -7.77
N LEU A 168 -4.73 19.08 -7.86
CA LEU A 168 -5.47 18.16 -7.02
C LEU A 168 -4.96 18.24 -5.58
N LEU A 169 -5.91 18.29 -4.64
CA LEU A 169 -5.64 18.30 -3.22
C LEU A 169 -6.00 16.94 -2.64
N PRO A 170 -5.16 16.35 -1.77
CA PRO A 170 -5.48 15.06 -1.18
C PRO A 170 -6.68 15.16 -0.23
N PHE A 171 -7.39 14.05 -0.08
CA PHE A 171 -8.38 13.85 0.97
C PHE A 171 -7.90 12.71 1.87
N TYR A 172 -7.65 13.00 3.15
CA TYR A 172 -7.14 12.02 4.12
C TYR A 172 -8.06 11.85 5.34
N CYS A 173 -9.06 12.72 5.51
CA CYS A 173 -10.02 12.65 6.60
C CYS A 173 -11.12 11.63 6.30
N PHE A 174 -10.80 10.35 6.45
CA PHE A 174 -11.74 9.26 6.30
C PHE A 174 -11.54 8.24 7.42
N ALA A 175 -12.63 7.90 8.12
CA ALA A 175 -12.61 6.90 9.18
C ALA A 175 -13.79 5.93 9.00
N GLN A 176 -13.50 4.64 9.07
CA GLN A 176 -14.52 3.58 9.07
C GLN A 176 -14.44 2.72 10.34
N PRO A 177 -15.56 2.06 10.71
CA PRO A 177 -15.57 1.05 11.76
C PRO A 177 -14.58 -0.07 11.45
N GLU A 178 -13.91 -0.61 12.47
CA GLU A 178 -12.83 -1.59 12.28
C GLU A 178 -13.30 -2.96 11.79
N GLU A 179 -14.60 -3.23 11.80
CA GLU A 179 -15.18 -4.50 11.34
C GLU A 179 -14.81 -4.83 9.88
N ASN A 180 -14.39 -3.81 9.10
CA ASN A 180 -13.98 -3.94 7.70
C ASN A 180 -12.45 -3.87 7.49
N ASN A 181 -11.64 -3.75 8.55
CA ASN A 181 -10.20 -3.50 8.46
C ASN A 181 -9.39 -4.74 8.78
N ARG A 182 -8.42 -5.08 7.91
CA ARG A 182 -7.44 -6.13 8.22
C ARG A 182 -6.37 -5.67 9.19
N LEU A 183 -6.04 -4.37 9.15
CA LEU A 183 -5.08 -3.72 10.03
C LEU A 183 -5.77 -2.64 10.85
N THR A 184 -5.66 -2.76 12.17
CA THR A 184 -6.25 -1.83 13.14
C THR A 184 -5.25 -0.76 13.57
N SER A 185 -5.78 0.40 13.94
CA SER A 185 -4.97 1.54 14.42
C SER A 185 -5.08 1.69 15.93
N SER A 186 -4.01 2.18 16.56
CA SER A 186 -4.01 2.41 18.01
C SER A 186 -4.99 3.51 18.43
N PRO A 187 -5.53 3.47 19.66
CA PRO A 187 -6.34 4.57 20.19
C PRO A 187 -5.63 5.92 20.10
N GLU A 188 -4.33 5.99 20.40
CA GLU A 188 -3.52 7.21 20.26
C GLU A 188 -3.46 7.73 18.82
N PHE A 189 -3.46 6.86 17.81
CA PHE A 189 -3.53 7.29 16.42
C PHE A 189 -4.90 7.90 16.11
N PHE A 190 -5.99 7.25 16.53
CA PHE A 190 -7.34 7.80 16.35
C PHE A 190 -7.52 9.18 16.99
N LYS A 191 -6.95 9.41 18.18
CA LYS A 191 -6.95 10.74 18.82
C LYS A 191 -6.26 11.79 17.96
N LYS A 192 -5.09 11.49 17.42
CA LYS A 192 -4.34 12.40 16.53
C LYS A 192 -5.07 12.67 15.21
N ILE A 193 -5.70 11.64 14.63
CA ILE A 193 -6.52 11.78 13.43
C ILE A 193 -7.79 12.58 13.72
N ALA A 194 -8.40 12.42 14.90
CA ALA A 194 -9.53 13.24 15.34
C ALA A 194 -9.14 14.72 15.35
N GLU A 195 -8.03 15.06 16.00
CA GLU A 195 -7.52 16.43 16.04
C GLU A 195 -7.20 16.95 14.61
N PHE A 196 -6.61 16.13 13.73
CA PHE A 196 -6.38 16.48 12.32
C PHE A 196 -7.67 16.80 11.56
N CYS A 197 -8.75 16.07 11.82
CA CYS A 197 -10.07 16.31 11.23
C CYS A 197 -10.92 17.33 12.03
N GLY A 198 -10.31 18.01 13.01
CA GLY A 198 -10.97 19.02 13.86
C GLY A 198 -12.09 18.43 14.73
N VAL A 199 -11.95 17.18 15.15
CA VAL A 199 -12.85 16.47 16.06
C VAL A 199 -12.20 16.41 17.45
N ASP A 200 -13.03 16.46 18.49
CA ASP A 200 -12.57 16.35 19.88
C ASP A 200 -11.92 14.98 20.14
N GLN A 201 -10.64 15.00 20.50
CA GLN A 201 -9.80 13.82 20.74
C GLN A 201 -10.04 13.16 22.10
N THR A 202 -10.86 13.75 22.97
CA THR A 202 -11.19 13.21 24.30
C THR A 202 -12.32 12.17 24.24
N LEU A 203 -13.05 12.12 23.13
CA LEU A 203 -14.13 11.19 22.86
C LEU A 203 -13.66 9.74 22.76
N SER A 204 -14.60 8.81 22.88
CA SER A 204 -14.34 7.41 22.56
C SER A 204 -14.04 7.23 21.07
N LYS A 205 -13.41 6.10 20.72
CA LYS A 205 -13.06 5.77 19.33
C LYS A 205 -14.27 5.76 18.39
N ASP A 206 -15.38 5.17 18.82
CA ASP A 206 -16.60 5.08 18.01
C ASP A 206 -17.22 6.45 17.76
N GLU A 207 -17.24 7.31 18.80
CA GLU A 207 -17.69 8.70 18.67
C GLU A 207 -16.77 9.53 17.77
N ILE A 208 -15.45 9.31 17.82
CA ILE A 208 -14.49 9.92 16.91
C ILE A 208 -14.81 9.52 15.46
N ILE A 209 -14.98 8.22 15.20
CA ILE A 209 -15.31 7.70 13.86
C ILE A 209 -16.61 8.33 13.35
N GLU A 210 -17.67 8.34 14.18
CA GLU A 210 -18.96 8.93 13.81
C GLU A 210 -18.84 10.43 13.49
N LYS A 211 -18.12 11.19 14.31
CA LYS A 211 -17.94 12.63 14.09
C LYS A 211 -17.08 12.94 12.87
N ILE A 212 -16.04 12.16 12.61
CA ILE A 212 -15.25 12.27 11.37
C ILE A 212 -16.16 12.01 10.18
N ARG A 213 -16.95 10.93 10.20
CA ARG A 213 -17.89 10.58 9.12
C ARG A 213 -18.90 11.69 8.84
N LYS A 214 -19.44 12.34 9.88
CA LYS A 214 -20.33 13.50 9.72
C LYS A 214 -19.64 14.70 9.06
N LYS A 215 -18.34 14.89 9.27
CA LYS A 215 -17.55 15.98 8.66
C LYS A 215 -17.02 15.67 7.26
N MET A 216 -16.96 14.40 6.87
CA MET A 216 -16.38 13.96 5.59
C MET A 216 -16.92 14.71 4.37
N PRO A 217 -18.24 14.88 4.15
CA PRO A 217 -18.74 15.56 2.95
C PRO A 217 -18.23 17.01 2.83
N PHE A 218 -18.12 17.72 3.96
CA PHE A 218 -17.58 19.06 4.00
C PHE A 218 -16.06 19.06 3.72
N LEU A 219 -15.30 18.17 4.36
CA LEU A 219 -13.84 18.13 4.18
C LEU A 219 -13.43 17.63 2.79
N GLN A 220 -14.24 16.76 2.17
CA GLN A 220 -14.02 16.29 0.81
C GLN A 220 -14.20 17.39 -0.24
N SER A 221 -15.14 18.32 -0.01
CA SER A 221 -15.37 19.50 -0.85
C SER A 221 -14.47 20.70 -0.50
N HIS A 222 -13.80 20.66 0.65
CA HIS A 222 -12.90 21.71 1.15
C HIS A 222 -11.55 21.13 1.58
N ARG A 223 -10.92 20.40 0.65
CA ARG A 223 -9.68 19.67 0.94
C ARG A 223 -8.54 20.58 1.37
N ASP A 224 -8.58 21.85 0.96
CA ASP A 224 -7.67 22.94 1.36
C ASP A 224 -7.71 23.25 2.86
N LYS A 225 -8.82 22.93 3.54
CA LYS A 225 -9.00 23.14 4.98
C LYS A 225 -8.38 22.03 5.84
N GLN A 226 -7.90 20.95 5.24
CA GLN A 226 -7.21 19.88 5.97
C GLN A 226 -5.81 20.33 6.38
N ASN A 227 -5.44 20.17 7.65
CA ASN A 227 -4.12 20.54 8.15
C ASN A 227 -3.06 19.49 7.79
N ILE A 228 -2.62 19.46 6.54
CA ILE A 228 -1.64 18.48 6.04
C ILE A 228 -0.32 18.54 6.83
N GLN A 229 0.06 19.70 7.35
CA GLN A 229 1.27 19.83 8.16
C GLN A 229 1.16 19.05 9.47
N MET A 230 -0.02 19.03 10.08
CA MET A 230 -0.28 18.22 11.24
C MET A 230 -0.18 16.72 10.91
N LEU A 231 -0.75 16.27 9.79
CA LEU A 231 -0.62 14.87 9.35
C LEU A 231 0.84 14.48 9.09
N LYS A 232 1.62 15.35 8.43
CA LYS A 232 3.07 15.19 8.27
C LYS A 232 3.76 15.00 9.63
N ASN A 233 3.39 15.77 10.65
CA ASN A 233 3.96 15.65 12.00
C ASN A 233 3.58 14.32 12.66
N ILE A 234 2.32 13.90 12.57
CA ILE A 234 1.85 12.59 13.06
C ILE A 234 2.75 11.47 12.52
N TYR A 235 2.92 11.40 11.21
CA TYR A 235 3.68 10.33 10.57
C TYR A 235 5.20 10.46 10.73
N LYS A 236 5.73 11.68 10.88
CA LYS A 236 7.13 11.88 11.26
C LYS A 236 7.42 11.16 12.59
N HIS A 237 6.55 11.29 13.59
CA HIS A 237 6.75 10.63 14.89
C HIS A 237 6.80 9.09 14.78
N TYR A 238 5.95 8.47 13.95
CA TYR A 238 5.93 7.01 13.77
C TYR A 238 7.15 6.48 13.02
N VAL A 239 7.67 7.23 12.05
CA VAL A 239 8.92 6.89 11.35
C VAL A 239 10.13 6.94 12.30
N TYR A 240 10.19 7.93 13.19
CA TYR A 240 11.28 8.08 14.17
C TYR A 240 11.22 7.05 15.30
N SER A 241 10.03 6.68 15.80
CA SER A 241 9.88 5.68 16.88
C SER A 241 10.34 4.28 16.45
N HIS A 242 10.07 3.88 15.20
CA HIS A 242 10.54 2.62 14.63
C HIS A 242 12.06 2.52 14.49
N ARG A 243 12.75 3.63 14.22
CA ARG A 243 14.23 3.67 14.14
C ARG A 243 14.88 3.42 15.51
N LYS A 244 14.33 3.96 16.60
CA LYS A 244 14.82 3.68 17.96
C LYS A 244 14.60 2.22 18.38
N PHE A 245 13.48 1.62 18.00
CA PHE A 245 13.21 0.21 18.31
C PHE A 245 14.16 -0.75 17.57
N LYS A 246 14.49 -0.49 16.29
CA LYS A 246 15.51 -1.27 15.55
C LYS A 246 16.94 -1.09 16.11
N ALA A 247 17.26 0.05 16.72
CA ALA A 247 18.54 0.25 17.40
C ALA A 247 18.63 -0.50 18.74
N GLY A 248 17.51 -0.64 19.47
CA GLY A 248 17.44 -1.38 20.75
C GLY A 248 17.37 -2.90 20.61
N SER A 249 16.90 -3.43 19.48
CA SER A 249 16.71 -4.88 19.27
C SER A 249 17.99 -5.66 18.91
N LYS A 250 19.17 -5.02 18.85
CA LYS A 250 20.47 -5.70 18.70
C LYS A 250 20.98 -6.43 19.94
N LYS A 251 20.18 -6.56 21.01
CA LYS A 251 20.45 -7.44 22.16
C LYS A 251 19.57 -8.71 22.17
N ILE A 252 19.40 -9.37 21.02
CA ILE A 252 18.98 -10.78 21.05
C ILE A 252 20.17 -11.62 21.53
N THR A 253 20.19 -11.85 22.85
CA THR A 253 21.15 -12.68 23.57
C THR A 253 21.46 -14.00 22.86
N LYS A 254 22.73 -14.41 22.89
CA LYS A 254 23.32 -15.71 22.48
C LYS A 254 22.56 -16.96 22.96
N LYS A 255 21.50 -16.84 23.78
CA LYS A 255 20.65 -17.91 24.31
C LYS A 255 19.78 -18.60 23.24
N ASN A 256 19.30 -17.89 22.20
CA ASN A 256 18.40 -18.51 21.20
C ASN A 256 19.10 -19.38 20.15
N LYS A 257 20.39 -19.14 19.84
CA LYS A 257 21.16 -20.01 18.93
C LYS A 257 21.36 -21.43 19.49
N ARG A 258 21.52 -21.57 20.82
CA ARG A 258 21.64 -22.89 21.48
C ARG A 258 20.33 -23.68 21.46
N ARG A 259 19.18 -23.00 21.55
CA ARG A 259 17.84 -23.64 21.55
C ARG A 259 17.46 -24.23 20.18
N ILE A 260 17.86 -23.57 19.09
CA ILE A 260 17.66 -24.07 17.71
C ILE A 260 18.60 -25.26 17.41
N GLN A 261 19.84 -25.23 17.90
CA GLN A 261 20.78 -26.35 17.76
C GLN A 261 20.30 -27.60 18.52
N TYR A 262 19.68 -27.44 19.69
CA TYR A 262 19.16 -28.56 20.47
C TYR A 262 17.97 -29.25 19.80
N LYS A 263 17.03 -28.49 19.20
CA LYS A 263 15.89 -29.04 18.44
C LYS A 263 16.31 -29.83 17.20
N LYS A 264 17.37 -29.41 16.48
CA LYS A 264 17.92 -30.17 15.34
C LYS A 264 18.57 -31.50 15.77
N LYS A 265 19.13 -31.57 16.99
CA LYS A 265 19.79 -32.78 17.51
C LYS A 265 18.79 -33.84 18.00
N THR A 266 17.66 -33.41 18.58
CA THR A 266 16.59 -34.32 19.02
C THR A 266 15.75 -34.87 17.88
N TYR A 267 15.51 -34.10 16.81
CA TYR A 267 14.76 -34.59 15.64
C TYR A 267 15.49 -35.72 14.90
N ARG A 268 16.83 -35.63 14.78
CA ARG A 268 17.65 -36.71 14.18
C ARG A 268 17.73 -38.00 15.00
N ARG A 269 17.42 -37.95 16.30
CA ARG A 269 17.41 -39.14 17.18
C ARG A 269 16.07 -39.87 17.20
N ARG A 270 14.97 -39.22 16.82
CA ARG A 270 13.61 -39.79 16.87
C ARG A 270 13.11 -40.36 15.53
N ASN A 271 13.93 -40.30 14.48
CA ASN A 271 13.55 -40.77 13.14
C ASN A 271 14.65 -41.67 12.54
N PRO A 272 14.62 -43.00 12.77
CA PRO A 272 15.65 -43.92 12.28
C PRO A 272 15.71 -44.01 10.75
N ASN A 273 14.64 -43.63 10.05
CA ASN A 273 14.51 -43.76 8.59
C ASN A 273 15.25 -42.68 7.78
N TYR A 274 15.92 -41.73 8.42
CA TYR A 274 16.68 -40.68 7.70
C TYR A 274 18.08 -41.13 7.24
N ARG A 275 18.50 -42.37 7.55
CA ARG A 275 19.83 -42.90 7.16
C ARG A 275 19.85 -43.67 5.83
N PHE A 276 18.71 -43.95 5.20
CA PHE A 276 18.64 -44.84 4.03
C PHE A 276 18.26 -44.20 2.68
N LYS A 277 18.24 -42.87 2.54
CA LYS A 277 18.01 -42.19 1.25
C LYS A 277 19.23 -41.49 0.64
N LYS A 278 20.45 -41.95 0.95
CA LYS A 278 21.70 -41.46 0.31
C LYS A 278 22.51 -42.54 -0.40
N ARG A 279 21.87 -43.65 -0.77
CA ARG A 279 22.43 -44.67 -1.67
C ARG A 279 21.33 -45.15 -2.63
N ALA A 280 20.99 -44.31 -3.60
CA ALA A 280 20.37 -44.64 -4.88
C ALA A 280 20.15 -43.31 -5.60
N MET A 281 20.65 -43.22 -6.83
CA MET A 281 20.93 -42.02 -7.64
C MET A 281 22.25 -41.31 -7.31
#